data_AF-V4A7H9-F1
#
_entry.id   AF-V4A7H9-F1
#
_cell.length_a   1.000
_cell.length_b   1.000
_cell.length_c   1.000
_cell.angle_alpha   90.00
_cell.angle_beta   90.00
_cell.angle_gamma   90.00
#
_symmetry.space_group_name_H-M   'P 1'
#
loop_
_entity.id
_entity.type
_entity.pdbx_description
1 polymer ?
#
loop_
_entity_poly.entity_id
_entity_poly.type
_entity_poly.pdbx_seq_one_letter_code
_entity_poly.pdbx_strand_id
1 'polypeptide(L)'
;CLSFSYHMFGDSMGTLKVYLSEFGAEKVVLWSRSGDHGNDWIREQLDYYPKTLYQIIFEAVAGGYRSDVAIDDVKIRPGPCFSYDSVAVQQGGIYSRYPSRGFSGR
;
A
#
# COMPACT_ATOMS: atom_id res chain seq x y z
N CYS A 1 0.51 -10.09 -4.53
CA CYS A 1 1.18 -8.87 -4.03
C CYS A 1 1.11 -7.77 -5.09
N LEU A 2 0.50 -6.64 -4.74
CA LEU A 2 0.58 -5.39 -5.50
C LEU A 2 1.71 -4.54 -4.92
N SER A 3 2.59 -3.99 -5.76
CA SER A 3 3.56 -2.98 -5.34
C SER A 3 3.56 -1.79 -6.28
N PHE A 4 3.74 -0.59 -5.75
CA PHE A 4 3.81 0.64 -6.53
C PHE A 4 4.64 1.68 -5.77
N SER A 5 5.15 2.67 -6.50
CA SER A 5 5.76 3.86 -5.93
C SER A 5 4.78 5.02 -6.04
N TYR A 6 4.71 5.86 -5.01
CA TYR A 6 3.90 7.07 -5.02
C TYR A 6 4.68 8.27 -4.49
N HIS A 7 4.30 9.46 -4.91
CA HIS A 7 4.80 10.74 -4.40
C HIS A 7 3.62 11.66 -4.09
N MET A 8 3.64 12.27 -2.91
CA MET A 8 2.60 13.14 -2.37
C MET A 8 3.27 14.21 -1.50
N PHE A 9 3.45 15.41 -2.04
CA PHE A 9 4.14 16.52 -1.34
C PHE A 9 3.39 17.85 -1.54
N GLY A 10 3.03 18.49 -0.44
CA GLY A 10 2.38 19.81 -0.47
C GLY A 10 1.42 20.10 0.70
N ASP A 11 1.27 21.38 1.03
CA ASP A 11 0.50 21.84 2.19
C ASP A 11 -1.02 21.61 2.09
N SER A 12 -1.52 21.24 0.91
CA SER A 12 -2.94 20.99 0.66
C SER A 12 -3.15 19.67 -0.07
N MET A 13 -2.33 18.67 0.23
CA MET A 13 -2.46 17.34 -0.36
C MET A 13 -3.85 16.75 -0.13
N GLY A 14 -4.33 16.10 -1.19
CA GLY A 14 -5.56 15.32 -1.14
C GLY A 14 -5.34 13.91 -0.58
N THR A 15 -6.03 12.93 -1.16
CA THR A 15 -5.95 11.53 -0.73
C THR A 15 -5.71 10.62 -1.93
N LEU A 16 -4.77 9.69 -1.83
CA LEU A 16 -4.62 8.57 -2.75
C LEU A 16 -5.20 7.31 -2.11
N LYS A 17 -6.06 6.61 -2.84
CA LYS A 17 -6.65 5.33 -2.43
C LYS A 17 -6.37 4.24 -3.45
N VAL A 18 -6.28 3.02 -2.97
CA VAL A 18 -6.27 1.80 -3.79
C VAL A 18 -7.51 0.99 -3.43
N TYR A 19 -8.30 0.62 -4.44
CA TYR A 19 -9.46 -0.24 -4.29
C TYR A 19 -9.25 -1.58 -4.99
N LEU A 20 -9.90 -2.61 -4.45
CA LEU A 20 -10.19 -3.87 -5.14
C LEU A 20 -11.65 -3.85 -5.60
N SER A 21 -11.88 -4.00 -6.89
CA SER A 21 -13.22 -4.15 -7.47
C SER A 21 -13.34 -5.56 -8.06
N GLU A 22 -14.32 -6.33 -7.61
CA GLU A 22 -14.58 -7.69 -8.10
C GLU A 22 -15.87 -7.73 -8.90
N PHE A 23 -15.94 -8.59 -9.92
CA PHE A 23 -17.14 -8.70 -10.76
C PHE A 23 -18.36 -9.07 -9.92
N GLY A 24 -19.40 -8.21 -9.97
CA GLY A 24 -20.65 -8.41 -9.23
C GLY A 24 -20.59 -8.00 -7.75
N ALA A 25 -19.51 -7.36 -7.29
CA ALA A 25 -19.37 -6.86 -5.92
C ALA A 25 -19.08 -5.34 -5.90
N GLU A 26 -19.35 -4.71 -4.76
CA GLU A 26 -18.93 -3.32 -4.52
C GLU A 26 -17.40 -3.26 -4.35
N LYS A 27 -16.79 -2.17 -4.84
CA LYS A 27 -15.35 -1.95 -4.64
C LYS A 27 -15.03 -1.74 -3.16
N VAL A 28 -13.95 -2.34 -2.68
CA VAL A 28 -13.47 -2.21 -1.30
C VAL A 28 -12.14 -1.48 -1.24
N VAL A 29 -11.93 -0.65 -0.23
CA VAL A 29 -10.65 0.06 -0.02
C VAL A 29 -9.60 -0.92 0.49
N LEU A 30 -8.50 -1.07 -0.24
CA LEU A 30 -7.32 -1.83 0.20
C LEU A 30 -6.34 -0.95 0.99
N TRP A 31 -6.18 0.30 0.56
CA TRP A 31 -5.19 1.22 1.13
C TRP A 31 -5.60 2.68 0.89
N SER A 32 -5.22 3.56 1.81
CA SER A 32 -5.47 5.00 1.72
C SER A 32 -4.35 5.78 2.42
N ARG A 33 -3.92 6.87 1.80
CA ARG A 33 -3.07 7.91 2.41
C ARG A 33 -3.56 9.29 2.03
N SER A 34 -3.50 10.18 3.00
CA SER A 34 -3.90 11.58 2.85
C SER A 34 -2.77 12.48 3.33
N GLY A 35 -2.78 13.74 2.89
CA GLY A 35 -1.83 14.74 3.37
C GLY A 35 -0.44 14.60 2.73
N ASP A 36 0.50 15.34 3.29
CA ASP A 36 1.90 15.37 2.86
C ASP A 36 2.67 14.15 3.37
N HIS A 37 3.46 13.51 2.51
CA HIS A 37 4.32 12.36 2.82
C HIS A 37 5.80 12.67 2.60
N GLY A 38 6.16 13.94 2.40
CA GLY A 38 7.52 14.39 2.13
C GLY A 38 7.85 14.41 0.63
N ASN A 39 8.95 15.07 0.30
CA ASN A 39 9.41 15.22 -1.08
C ASN A 39 10.28 14.03 -1.54
N ASP A 40 9.79 12.82 -1.32
CA ASP A 40 10.47 11.57 -1.70
C ASP A 40 9.46 10.58 -2.29
N TRP A 41 9.95 9.69 -3.16
CA TRP A 41 9.15 8.57 -3.65
C TRP A 41 9.05 7.49 -2.58
N ILE A 42 7.82 7.07 -2.26
CA ILE A 42 7.54 6.03 -1.27
C ILE A 42 7.07 4.77 -1.98
N ARG A 43 7.66 3.64 -1.63
CA ARG A 43 7.27 2.32 -2.16
C ARG A 43 6.30 1.64 -1.21
N GLU A 44 5.16 1.21 -1.72
CA GLU A 44 4.15 0.45 -0.98
C GLU A 44 3.98 -0.97 -1.53
N GLN A 45 3.57 -1.87 -0.64
CA GLN A 45 3.26 -3.27 -0.95
C GLN A 45 1.97 -3.66 -0.26
N LEU A 46 1.00 -4.16 -1.03
CA LEU A 46 -0.33 -4.53 -0.56
C LEU A 46 -0.63 -6.00 -0.89
N ASP A 47 -0.93 -6.75 0.15
CA ASP A 47 -1.59 -8.04 0.01
C ASP A 47 -3.07 -7.84 -0.29
N TYR A 48 -3.57 -8.59 -1.28
CA TYR A 48 -4.96 -8.58 -1.67
C TYR A 48 -5.33 -9.97 -2.22
N TYR A 49 -6.59 -10.37 -2.02
CA TYR A 49 -7.06 -11.73 -2.26
C TYR A 49 -8.37 -11.70 -3.05
N PRO A 50 -8.32 -11.52 -4.38
CA PRO A 50 -9.52 -11.53 -5.21
C PRO A 50 -10.10 -12.95 -5.26
N LYS A 51 -11.42 -13.05 -5.18
CA LYS A 51 -12.20 -14.28 -5.30
C LYS A 51 -12.69 -14.50 -6.73
N THR A 52 -12.83 -13.43 -7.52
CA THR A 52 -13.29 -13.48 -8.91
C THR A 52 -12.41 -12.62 -9.83
N LEU A 53 -12.86 -12.40 -11.08
CA LEU A 53 -12.26 -11.42 -11.97
C LEU A 53 -12.29 -10.03 -11.31
N TYR A 54 -11.15 -9.36 -11.29
CA TYR A 54 -10.96 -8.16 -10.49
C TYR A 54 -10.23 -7.05 -11.23
N GLN A 55 -10.37 -5.84 -10.69
CA GLN A 55 -9.62 -4.66 -11.05
C GLN A 55 -9.00 -4.03 -9.80
N ILE A 56 -7.77 -3.54 -9.94
CA ILE A 56 -7.16 -2.64 -8.97
C ILE A 56 -7.37 -1.22 -9.46
N ILE A 57 -7.92 -0.37 -8.61
CA ILE A 57 -8.27 1.01 -8.96
C ILE A 57 -7.51 1.97 -8.06
N PHE A 58 -6.66 2.80 -8.66
CA PHE A 58 -6.05 3.95 -7.98
C PHE A 58 -6.99 5.16 -8.13
N GLU A 59 -7.36 5.78 -7.02
CA GLU A 59 -8.25 6.96 -6.99
C GLU A 59 -7.52 8.07 -6.23
N ALA A 60 -7.22 9.16 -6.94
CA ALA A 60 -6.72 10.38 -6.33
C ALA A 60 -7.88 11.36 -6.14
N VAL A 61 -8.12 11.73 -4.89
CA VAL A 61 -8.99 12.86 -4.54
C VAL A 61 -8.07 14.06 -4.42
N ALA A 62 -8.19 15.02 -5.34
CA ALA A 62 -7.40 16.24 -5.30
C ALA A 62 -7.68 17.04 -4.02
N GLY A 63 -6.66 17.72 -3.52
CA GLY A 63 -6.79 18.68 -2.44
C GLY A 63 -6.82 20.11 -3.01
N GLY A 64 -5.95 20.97 -2.50
CA GLY A 64 -5.77 22.33 -3.01
C GLY A 64 -4.87 22.42 -4.24
N TYR A 65 -4.47 23.64 -4.59
CA TYR A 65 -3.65 23.93 -5.77
C TYR A 65 -2.22 23.35 -5.74
N ARG A 66 -1.74 22.90 -4.57
CA ARG A 66 -0.48 22.17 -4.38
C ARG A 66 -0.79 20.75 -3.87
N SER A 67 -1.42 19.93 -4.70
CA SER A 67 -1.89 18.58 -4.30
C SER A 67 -1.60 17.46 -5.29
N ASP A 68 -0.55 17.61 -6.10
CA ASP A 68 -0.22 16.66 -7.15
C ASP A 68 0.15 15.29 -6.58
N VAL A 69 -0.40 14.25 -7.19
CA VAL A 69 -0.11 12.86 -6.87
C VAL A 69 0.55 12.22 -8.09
N ALA A 70 1.70 11.60 -7.89
CA ALA A 70 2.35 10.79 -8.92
C ALA A 70 2.42 9.33 -8.49
N ILE A 71 2.27 8.42 -9.46
CA ILE A 71 2.33 6.97 -9.26
C ILE A 71 3.25 6.41 -10.35
N ASP A 72 4.14 5.50 -9.97
CA ASP A 72 5.03 4.82 -10.89
C ASP A 72 5.27 3.36 -10.45
N ASP A 73 5.92 2.59 -11.32
CA ASP A 73 6.56 1.33 -10.98
C ASP A 73 5.57 0.24 -10.48
N VAL A 74 4.32 0.32 -10.96
CA VAL A 74 3.20 -0.56 -10.60
C VAL A 74 3.46 -1.99 -11.08
N LYS A 75 3.50 -2.93 -10.14
CA LYS A 75 3.78 -4.35 -10.38
C LYS A 75 2.81 -5.21 -9.61
N ILE A 76 2.27 -6.22 -10.27
CA ILE A 76 1.51 -7.30 -9.64
C ILE A 76 2.32 -8.58 -9.76
N ARG A 77 2.54 -9.24 -8.63
CA ARG A 77 3.17 -10.57 -8.60
C ARG A 77 2.28 -11.57 -7.89
N PRO A 78 2.25 -12.84 -8.35
CA PRO A 78 1.62 -13.92 -7.61
C PRO A 78 2.22 -14.10 -6.21
N GLY A 79 1.38 -14.50 -5.25
CA GLY A 79 1.80 -14.78 -3.87
C GLY A 79 1.76 -13.57 -2.92
N PRO A 80 2.11 -13.79 -1.64
CA PRO A 80 2.12 -12.75 -0.62
C PRO A 80 3.19 -11.68 -0.90
N CYS A 81 2.99 -10.49 -0.37
CA CYS A 81 4.04 -9.48 -0.30
C CYS A 81 5.07 -9.94 0.74
N PHE A 82 6.26 -10.28 0.26
CA PHE A 82 7.34 -10.63 1.17
C PHE A 82 7.76 -9.37 1.94
N SER A 83 7.44 -9.28 3.23
CA SER A 83 8.43 -8.77 4.16
C SER A 83 9.47 -9.89 4.34
N TYR A 84 10.75 -9.55 4.41
CA TYR A 84 11.82 -10.51 4.68
C TYR A 84 11.75 -11.10 6.12
N ASP A 85 10.56 -11.14 6.74
CA ASP A 85 10.35 -11.50 8.14
C ASP A 85 9.85 -12.93 8.34
N SER A 86 9.93 -13.80 7.32
CA SER A 86 9.54 -15.22 7.49
C SER A 86 10.39 -16.24 6.76
N VAL A 87 11.49 -15.85 6.10
CA VAL A 87 12.52 -16.83 5.71
C VAL A 87 13.50 -16.99 6.87
N ALA A 88 13.03 -17.55 7.99
CA ALA A 88 13.92 -18.29 8.86
C ALA A 88 14.30 -19.56 8.08
N VAL A 89 15.40 -19.49 7.31
CA VAL A 89 16.03 -20.70 6.76
C VAL A 89 16.31 -21.61 7.94
N GLN A 90 15.72 -22.79 7.91
CA GLN A 90 15.89 -23.84 8.90
C GLN A 90 17.29 -24.45 8.76
N GLN A 91 18.32 -23.72 9.18
CA GLN A 91 19.61 -24.29 9.58
C GLN A 91 20.15 -23.51 10.78
N GLY A 92 19.66 -23.86 11.98
CA GLY A 92 20.53 -23.89 13.17
C GLY A 92 20.54 -22.72 14.16
N GLY A 93 19.55 -21.83 14.25
CA GLY A 93 19.57 -20.86 15.35
C GLY A 93 18.31 -20.04 15.54
N ILE A 94 17.76 -20.06 16.76
CA ILE A 94 16.57 -19.30 17.18
C ILE A 94 17.04 -17.98 17.80
N TYR A 95 16.68 -16.85 17.21
CA TYR A 95 16.58 -15.57 17.93
C TYR A 95 15.22 -14.95 17.67
N SER A 96 14.39 -14.92 18.71
CA SER A 96 13.18 -14.12 18.77
C SER A 96 13.56 -12.67 19.09
N ARG A 97 13.14 -11.73 18.24
CA ARG A 97 12.68 -10.39 18.63
C ARG A 97 12.31 -9.58 17.39
N TYR A 98 11.00 -9.41 17.16
CA TYR A 98 10.50 -8.16 16.60
C TYR A 98 9.84 -7.36 17.72
N PRO A 99 10.12 -6.06 17.86
CA PRO A 99 9.31 -5.19 18.69
C PRO A 99 7.97 -4.95 18.00
N SER A 100 6.89 -5.13 18.75
CA SER A 100 5.53 -4.81 18.39
C SER A 100 5.42 -3.41 17.78
N ARG A 101 4.87 -3.29 16.57
CA ARG A 101 4.31 -2.01 16.09
C ARG A 101 3.21 -1.61 17.07
N GLY A 102 3.44 -0.52 17.80
CA GLY A 102 2.49 0.03 18.75
C GLY A 102 1.19 0.43 18.06
N PHE A 103 0.09 -0.16 18.51
CA PHE A 103 -1.23 0.44 18.37
C PHE A 103 -1.26 1.68 19.27
N SER A 104 -1.17 2.88 18.69
CA SER A 104 -1.61 4.09 19.38
C SER A 104 -3.12 4.20 19.22
N GLY A 105 -3.85 3.58 20.14
CA GLY A 105 -5.24 3.88 20.39
C GLY A 105 -5.35 4.91 21.52
N ARG A 106 -5.66 6.15 21.16
CA ARG A 106 -6.55 7.11 21.85
C ARG A 106 -6.50 8.45 21.13
#